data_AF-A0A833YMQ4-F1
#
_entry.id   AF-A0A833YMQ4-F1
#
_cell.length_a   1.000
_cell.length_b   1.000
_cell.length_c   1.000
_cell.angle_alpha   90.00
_cell.angle_beta   90.00
_cell.angle_gamma   90.00
#
_symmetry.space_group_name_H-M   'P 1'
#
loop_
_entity.id
_entity.type
_entity.pdbx_description
1 polymer ?
#
loop_
_entity_poly.entity_id
_entity_poly.type
_entity_poly.pdbx_seq_one_letter_code
_entity_poly.pdbx_strand_id
1 'polypeptide(L)'
;MADPRRDPGSGAPETCGLEQILEALKLLLSPGGSGSSSLQIPKRDVLLATLKSNLSALEDKFLKEPHWKKLKLLREDVASEAGWPQSSADVTWSFTAQALLLLLCLKETMLRLAAGFNPRKADPRTPEAAPALSPDTLSISQQKTVQSVLQFVVTLGVCPYLMPGVGVPLRCRTEFGAVVQDVVCLDAAPDATRRLYASCRVLLNVAQHAALGSLIFCRHFGDIAAGLCQLGFCPTKRKPLNSEEEVITEEERAVSRKALRDVLDQVYQPLAVRELLFLQGGPPQSSTDMKTPVRCRAPAWLRRLCGQLLSERLMRPSGVQAVVRGILEGAGAGAAGGSDAEATAADWKKCDLIAKILASCPQQSLSPEDYYRDICPQILDLFHFQDKLTARQFQRVATTTFITMSRERPELAAKYLLRPVLAPLCRCLSTAEIPESDVVPGTILVTEEELSRCVEDIFKSTAQREGKRKTSGMAELIQQLPG
;
A
#
# COMPACT_ATOMS: atom_id res chain seq x y z
N MET A 1 -18.01 41.00 49.84
CA MET A 1 -17.31 40.88 48.54
C MET A 1 -17.90 39.66 47.85
N ALA A 2 -18.58 39.91 46.73
CA ALA A 2 -19.35 38.92 45.99
C ALA A 2 -18.41 38.07 45.11
N ASP A 3 -18.64 36.76 45.12
CA ASP A 3 -18.01 35.79 44.24
C ASP A 3 -18.94 35.59 43.02
N PRO A 4 -18.50 35.86 41.78
CA PRO A 4 -19.37 35.80 40.63
C PRO A 4 -19.57 34.33 40.20
N ARG A 5 -20.82 33.91 40.29
CA ARG A 5 -21.36 32.70 39.67
C ARG A 5 -20.89 32.61 38.20
N ARG A 6 -20.17 31.54 37.87
CA ARG A 6 -20.00 31.10 36.48
C ARG A 6 -21.35 30.57 35.99
N ASP A 7 -21.93 31.27 35.02
CA ASP A 7 -23.04 30.78 34.21
C ASP A 7 -22.68 29.45 33.54
N PRO A 8 -23.52 28.41 33.63
CA PRO A 8 -23.40 27.19 32.82
C PRO A 8 -24.07 27.41 31.47
N GLY A 9 -23.66 28.47 30.77
CA GLY A 9 -24.33 28.97 29.56
C GLY A 9 -23.32 29.40 28.50
N SER A 10 -22.41 28.52 28.11
CA SER A 10 -21.63 28.67 26.88
C SER A 10 -21.85 27.42 26.06
N GLY A 11 -22.66 27.55 25.01
CA GLY A 11 -23.12 26.45 24.19
C GLY A 11 -21.95 25.67 23.58
N ALA A 12 -21.80 24.42 24.01
CA ALA A 12 -21.15 23.43 23.18
C ALA A 12 -21.95 23.37 21.87
N PRO A 13 -21.33 23.54 20.68
CA PRO A 13 -22.05 23.44 19.43
C PRO A 13 -22.63 22.03 19.35
N GLU A 14 -23.95 21.92 19.36
CA GLU A 14 -24.65 20.64 19.22
C GLU A 14 -24.15 19.95 17.93
N THR A 15 -23.40 18.86 18.11
CA THR A 15 -22.63 18.22 17.04
C THR A 15 -23.53 17.69 15.93
N CYS A 16 -23.09 17.81 14.68
CA CYS A 16 -23.71 17.13 13.53
C CYS A 16 -23.71 15.61 13.77
N GLY A 17 -24.84 14.95 13.48
CA GLY A 17 -24.94 13.50 13.66
C GLY A 17 -24.15 12.73 12.60
N LEU A 18 -23.42 11.69 13.01
CA LEU A 18 -22.73 10.75 12.12
C LEU A 18 -23.68 10.17 11.05
N GLU A 19 -24.91 9.87 11.46
CA GLU A 19 -25.96 9.29 10.60
C GLU A 19 -26.37 10.24 9.47
N GLN A 20 -26.42 11.54 9.71
CA GLN A 20 -26.80 12.54 8.71
C GLN A 20 -25.77 12.59 7.57
N ILE A 21 -24.48 12.50 7.92
CA ILE A 21 -23.39 12.47 6.92
C ILE A 21 -23.48 11.20 6.08
N LEU A 22 -23.72 10.06 6.72
CA LEU A 22 -23.87 8.78 6.03
C LEU A 22 -25.13 8.73 5.15
N GLU A 23 -26.21 9.39 5.56
CA GLU A 23 -27.39 9.58 4.71
C GLU A 23 -27.08 10.46 3.50
N ALA A 24 -26.31 11.54 3.68
CA ALA A 24 -25.83 12.40 2.59
C ALA A 24 -25.03 11.60 1.56
N LEU A 25 -24.10 10.77 2.05
CA LEU A 25 -23.28 9.89 1.23
C LEU A 25 -24.12 8.84 0.49
N LYS A 26 -25.12 8.24 1.14
CA LYS A 26 -26.06 7.32 0.49
C LYS A 26 -26.87 8.02 -0.60
N LEU A 27 -27.31 9.25 -0.35
CA LEU A 27 -28.07 10.04 -1.31
C LEU A 27 -27.25 10.28 -2.58
N LEU A 28 -25.95 10.63 -2.43
CA LEU A 28 -25.03 10.73 -3.57
C LEU A 28 -24.86 9.42 -4.35
N LEU A 29 -24.92 8.28 -3.66
CA LEU A 29 -24.78 6.95 -4.27
C LEU A 29 -26.08 6.35 -4.80
N SER A 30 -27.22 7.04 -4.64
CA SER A 30 -28.52 6.50 -5.02
C SER A 30 -28.53 6.11 -6.51
N PRO A 31 -28.94 4.89 -6.88
CA PRO A 31 -29.11 4.55 -8.27
C PRO A 31 -30.22 5.44 -8.85
N GLY A 32 -29.94 6.08 -9.98
CA GLY A 32 -30.90 7.00 -10.60
C GLY A 32 -32.25 6.32 -10.83
N GLY A 33 -33.34 6.98 -10.45
CA GLY A 33 -34.71 6.46 -10.55
C GLY A 33 -35.25 6.32 -11.97
N SER A 34 -34.41 6.37 -13.01
CA SER A 34 -34.85 6.24 -14.40
C SER A 34 -35.06 4.77 -14.75
N GLY A 35 -36.24 4.25 -14.41
CA GLY A 35 -36.83 3.04 -15.01
C GLY A 35 -37.23 3.22 -16.47
N SER A 36 -36.43 3.92 -17.27
CA SER A 36 -36.66 4.05 -18.72
C SER A 36 -35.71 3.10 -19.45
N SER A 37 -36.19 1.88 -19.63
CA SER A 37 -35.70 0.96 -20.63
C SER A 37 -36.01 1.51 -22.03
N SER A 38 -35.29 2.56 -22.46
CA SER A 38 -35.24 2.95 -23.86
C SER A 38 -33.90 2.49 -24.44
N LEU A 39 -33.99 1.64 -25.45
CA LEU A 39 -32.89 0.87 -26.03
C LEU A 39 -31.82 1.69 -26.78
N GLN A 40 -31.74 3.02 -26.57
CA GLN A 40 -30.86 3.91 -27.35
C GLN A 40 -30.12 5.02 -26.58
N ILE A 41 -30.24 5.12 -25.25
CA ILE A 41 -29.43 6.11 -24.50
C ILE A 41 -28.03 5.53 -24.25
N PRO A 42 -26.93 6.20 -24.66
CA PRO A 42 -25.59 5.70 -24.37
C PRO A 42 -25.36 5.66 -22.86
N LYS A 43 -24.72 4.60 -22.36
CA LYS A 43 -24.47 4.36 -20.92
C LYS A 43 -23.82 5.56 -20.21
N ARG A 44 -23.04 6.36 -20.94
CA ARG A 44 -22.43 7.63 -20.49
C ARG A 44 -23.47 8.67 -20.06
N ASP A 45 -24.51 8.89 -20.85
CA ASP A 45 -25.50 9.94 -20.59
C ASP A 45 -26.37 9.57 -19.39
N VAL A 46 -26.68 8.29 -19.22
CA VAL A 46 -27.37 7.76 -18.04
C VAL A 46 -26.56 8.02 -16.77
N LEU A 47 -25.24 7.79 -16.81
CA LEU A 47 -24.36 8.05 -15.67
C LEU A 47 -24.31 9.55 -15.34
N LEU A 48 -24.10 10.42 -16.34
CA LEU A 48 -24.09 11.88 -16.13
C LEU A 48 -25.41 12.39 -15.56
N ALA A 49 -26.54 11.94 -16.11
CA ALA A 49 -27.86 12.30 -15.62
C ALA A 49 -28.06 11.85 -14.17
N THR A 50 -27.60 10.64 -13.82
CA THR A 50 -27.65 10.12 -12.45
C THR A 50 -26.81 10.96 -11.49
N LEU A 51 -25.55 11.25 -11.83
CA LEU A 51 -24.67 12.07 -10.99
C LEU A 51 -25.24 13.48 -10.78
N LYS A 52 -25.77 14.08 -11.85
CA LYS A 52 -26.42 15.40 -11.80
C LYS A 52 -27.67 15.38 -10.92
N SER A 53 -28.52 14.37 -11.07
CA SER A 53 -29.73 14.18 -10.26
C SER A 53 -29.39 14.00 -8.78
N ASN A 54 -28.34 13.24 -8.48
CA ASN A 54 -27.92 12.98 -7.10
C ASN A 54 -27.35 14.26 -6.44
N LEU A 55 -26.57 15.04 -7.19
CA LEU A 55 -26.10 16.36 -6.75
C LEU A 55 -27.26 17.32 -6.46
N SER A 56 -28.23 17.43 -7.38
CA SER A 56 -29.39 18.32 -7.17
C SER A 56 -30.24 17.87 -6.00
N ALA A 57 -30.44 16.56 -5.82
CA ALA A 57 -31.19 16.03 -4.69
C ALA A 57 -30.51 16.33 -3.34
N LEU A 58 -29.17 16.32 -3.31
CA LEU A 58 -28.40 16.66 -2.11
C LEU A 58 -28.57 18.15 -1.75
N GLU A 59 -28.38 19.05 -2.72
CA GLU A 59 -28.56 20.49 -2.51
C GLU A 59 -30.01 20.84 -2.14
N ASP A 60 -30.98 20.18 -2.75
CA ASP A 60 -32.39 20.34 -2.41
C ASP A 60 -32.68 19.98 -0.95
N LYS A 61 -32.12 18.88 -0.44
CA LYS A 61 -32.24 18.53 0.99
C LYS A 61 -31.59 19.58 1.89
N PHE A 62 -30.40 20.08 1.53
CA PHE A 62 -29.73 21.14 2.28
C PHE A 62 -30.50 22.46 2.31
N LEU A 63 -31.34 22.74 1.31
CA LEU A 63 -32.16 23.95 1.25
C LEU A 63 -33.52 23.79 1.94
N LYS A 64 -34.18 22.64 1.79
CA LYS A 64 -35.58 22.42 2.18
C LYS A 64 -35.74 21.90 3.60
N GLU A 65 -34.78 21.14 4.11
CA GLU A 65 -34.95 20.36 5.34
C GLU A 65 -34.09 20.92 6.50
N PRO A 66 -34.71 21.37 7.62
CA PRO A 66 -33.98 22.06 8.68
C PRO A 66 -32.98 21.16 9.44
N HIS A 67 -33.20 19.84 9.43
CA HIS A 67 -32.30 18.91 10.13
C HIS A 67 -30.92 18.78 9.46
N TRP A 68 -30.80 19.16 8.18
CA TRP A 68 -29.53 19.18 7.44
C TRP A 68 -28.71 20.46 7.67
N LYS A 69 -29.28 21.47 8.34
CA LYS A 69 -28.63 22.78 8.53
C LYS A 69 -27.27 22.65 9.21
N LYS A 70 -27.14 21.75 10.20
CA LYS A 70 -25.87 21.50 10.90
C LYS A 70 -24.81 20.90 9.98
N LEU A 71 -25.19 19.92 9.16
CA LEU A 71 -24.27 19.33 8.19
C LEU A 71 -23.88 20.35 7.10
N LYS A 72 -24.81 21.19 6.66
CA LYS A 72 -24.53 22.26 5.70
C LYS A 72 -23.46 23.21 6.23
N LEU A 73 -23.61 23.67 7.47
CA LEU A 73 -22.61 24.54 8.14
C LEU A 73 -21.26 23.83 8.27
N LEU A 74 -21.24 22.59 8.75
CA LEU A 74 -19.99 21.82 8.84
C LEU A 74 -19.31 21.66 7.47
N ARG A 75 -20.09 21.43 6.42
CA ARG A 75 -19.60 21.34 5.04
C ARG A 75 -19.00 22.66 4.58
N GLU A 76 -19.65 23.78 4.86
CA GLU A 76 -19.18 25.12 4.51
C GLU A 76 -17.89 25.48 5.27
N ASP A 77 -17.81 25.13 6.56
CA ASP A 77 -16.60 25.31 7.38
C ASP A 77 -15.43 24.50 6.79
N VAL A 78 -15.62 23.20 6.59
CA VAL A 78 -14.61 22.30 6.00
C VAL A 78 -14.22 22.75 4.58
N ALA A 79 -15.19 23.23 3.79
CA ALA A 79 -14.94 23.77 2.47
C ALA A 79 -14.05 25.03 2.51
N SER A 80 -14.28 25.91 3.49
CA SER A 80 -13.49 27.14 3.66
C SER A 80 -12.04 26.84 4.08
N GLU A 81 -11.84 25.84 4.92
CA GLU A 81 -10.52 25.43 5.40
C GLU A 81 -9.71 24.66 4.35
N ALA A 82 -10.37 23.89 3.47
CA ALA A 82 -9.69 22.97 2.56
C ALA A 82 -8.87 23.63 1.44
N GLY A 83 -9.14 24.90 1.12
CA GLY A 83 -8.33 25.71 0.18
C GLY A 83 -8.11 25.04 -1.19
N TRP A 84 -9.16 24.45 -1.76
CA TRP A 84 -9.09 23.69 -3.02
C TRP A 84 -10.32 23.93 -3.91
N PRO A 85 -10.22 23.68 -5.23
CA PRO A 85 -11.32 23.99 -6.14
C PRO A 85 -12.50 23.02 -6.02
N GLN A 86 -13.66 23.51 -5.59
CA GLN A 86 -14.85 22.67 -5.35
C GLN A 86 -15.91 22.75 -6.45
N SER A 87 -15.92 23.86 -7.20
CA SER A 87 -16.88 24.08 -8.29
C SER A 87 -16.23 23.82 -9.64
N SER A 88 -16.97 23.16 -10.52
CA SER A 88 -16.61 22.98 -11.93
C SER A 88 -17.86 22.84 -12.78
N ALA A 89 -17.75 23.21 -14.05
CA ALA A 89 -18.75 22.85 -15.06
C ALA A 89 -18.80 21.32 -15.29
N ASP A 90 -17.74 20.60 -14.94
CA ASP A 90 -17.71 19.15 -14.98
C ASP A 90 -18.52 18.55 -13.81
N VAL A 91 -19.62 17.90 -14.16
CA VAL A 91 -20.51 17.20 -13.23
C VAL A 91 -19.75 16.11 -12.46
N THR A 92 -18.80 15.42 -13.08
CA THR A 92 -18.03 14.37 -12.41
C THR A 92 -17.10 14.93 -11.34
N TRP A 93 -16.48 16.08 -11.59
CA TRP A 93 -15.68 16.78 -10.59
C TRP A 93 -16.55 17.32 -9.46
N SER A 94 -17.66 17.98 -9.79
CA SER A 94 -18.59 18.49 -8.78
C SER A 94 -19.10 17.37 -7.86
N PHE A 95 -19.42 16.21 -8.42
CA PHE A 95 -19.76 15.01 -7.64
C PHE A 95 -18.61 14.56 -6.74
N THR A 96 -17.41 14.44 -7.30
CA THR A 96 -16.21 14.02 -6.55
C THR A 96 -15.88 14.98 -5.41
N ALA A 97 -15.95 16.29 -5.66
CA ALA A 97 -15.70 17.34 -4.68
C ALA A 97 -16.70 17.28 -3.52
N GLN A 98 -18.01 17.12 -3.80
CA GLN A 98 -19.02 16.96 -2.76
C GLN A 98 -18.82 15.68 -1.94
N ALA A 99 -18.49 14.55 -2.60
CA ALA A 99 -18.19 13.31 -1.92
C ALA A 99 -16.96 13.45 -0.98
N LEU A 100 -15.90 14.11 -1.44
CA LEU A 100 -14.70 14.35 -0.64
C LEU A 100 -14.97 15.29 0.55
N LEU A 101 -15.76 16.36 0.37
CA LEU A 101 -16.17 17.25 1.46
C LEU A 101 -16.97 16.49 2.53
N LEU A 102 -17.89 15.62 2.12
CA LEU A 102 -18.65 14.80 3.07
C LEU A 102 -17.77 13.78 3.80
N LEU A 103 -16.74 13.23 3.15
CA LEU A 103 -15.74 12.37 3.81
C LEU A 103 -14.89 13.14 4.83
N LEU A 104 -14.56 14.40 4.57
CA LEU A 104 -13.90 15.27 5.56
C LEU A 104 -14.83 15.61 6.72
N CYS A 105 -16.10 15.92 6.45
CA CYS A 105 -17.11 16.11 7.50
C CYS A 105 -17.24 14.85 8.37
N LEU A 106 -17.22 13.66 7.74
CA LEU A 106 -17.27 12.38 8.42
C LEU A 106 -16.07 12.22 9.36
N LYS A 107 -14.85 12.44 8.86
CA LYS A 107 -13.61 12.41 9.66
C LYS A 107 -13.72 13.35 10.86
N GLU A 108 -14.08 14.61 10.64
CA GLU A 108 -14.11 15.62 11.69
C GLU A 108 -15.15 15.29 12.78
N THR A 109 -16.31 14.78 12.36
CA THR A 109 -17.35 14.31 13.29
C THR A 109 -16.86 13.12 14.11
N MET A 110 -16.19 12.16 13.48
CA MET A 110 -15.63 10.99 14.15
C MET A 110 -14.54 11.39 15.16
N LEU A 111 -13.66 12.33 14.83
CA LEU A 111 -12.65 12.86 15.75
C LEU A 111 -13.28 13.52 16.97
N ARG A 112 -14.34 14.32 16.78
CA ARG A 112 -15.06 14.96 17.89
C ARG A 112 -15.77 13.94 18.78
N LEU A 113 -16.36 12.91 18.19
CA LEU A 113 -17.00 11.81 18.93
C LEU A 113 -15.97 11.04 19.76
N ALA A 114 -14.81 10.73 19.19
CA ALA A 114 -13.72 10.07 19.89
C ALA A 114 -13.16 10.92 21.04
N ALA A 115 -12.98 12.24 20.83
CA ALA A 115 -12.49 13.16 21.86
C ALA A 115 -13.44 13.29 23.06
N GLY A 116 -14.75 13.12 22.84
CA GLY A 116 -15.76 13.12 23.90
C GLY A 116 -15.92 11.78 24.63
N PHE A 117 -15.26 10.71 24.17
CA PHE A 117 -15.45 9.37 24.69
C PHE A 117 -14.48 9.05 25.83
N ASN A 118 -15.03 8.81 27.03
CA ASN A 118 -14.30 8.25 28.16
C ASN A 118 -14.78 6.82 28.40
N PRO A 119 -14.00 5.79 28.04
CA PRO A 119 -14.40 4.41 28.26
C PRO A 119 -14.57 4.16 29.76
N ARG A 120 -15.73 3.62 30.16
CA ARG A 120 -15.95 3.16 31.54
C ARG A 120 -14.95 2.02 31.80
N LYS A 121 -14.19 2.13 32.91
CA LYS A 121 -13.29 1.05 33.35
C LYS A 121 -14.08 -0.25 33.42
N ALA A 122 -13.60 -1.30 32.75
CA ALA A 122 -14.24 -2.62 32.79
C ALA A 122 -14.38 -3.06 34.25
N ASP A 123 -15.58 -3.46 34.66
CA ASP A 123 -15.79 -4.06 35.99
C ASP A 123 -15.19 -5.47 35.96
N PRO A 124 -14.16 -5.77 36.76
CA PRO A 124 -13.52 -7.09 36.78
C PRO A 124 -14.48 -8.21 37.24
N ARG A 125 -15.70 -7.90 37.70
CA ARG A 125 -16.67 -8.88 38.23
C ARG A 125 -17.61 -9.49 37.18
N THR A 126 -17.61 -9.02 35.94
CA THR A 126 -18.43 -9.60 34.87
C THR A 126 -17.56 -9.96 33.65
N PRO A 127 -17.24 -11.25 33.43
CA PRO A 127 -16.42 -11.69 32.28
C PRO A 127 -17.09 -11.46 30.91
N GLU A 128 -18.38 -11.09 30.88
CA GLU A 128 -19.14 -10.78 29.66
C GLU A 128 -19.22 -9.28 29.29
N ALA A 129 -18.71 -8.37 30.15
CA ALA A 129 -18.78 -6.93 29.86
C ALA A 129 -17.64 -6.51 28.91
N ALA A 130 -17.82 -6.75 27.61
CA ALA A 130 -16.96 -6.17 26.58
C ALA A 130 -16.92 -4.64 26.75
N PRO A 131 -15.73 -4.00 26.66
CA PRO A 131 -15.63 -2.55 26.69
C PRO A 131 -16.55 -1.94 25.63
N ALA A 132 -17.27 -0.86 25.99
CA ALA A 132 -18.10 -0.15 25.03
C ALA A 132 -17.25 0.26 23.82
N LEU A 133 -17.74 -0.05 22.61
CA LEU A 133 -17.08 0.37 21.38
C LEU A 133 -17.02 1.89 21.32
N SER A 134 -15.89 2.40 20.85
CA SER A 134 -15.71 3.83 20.67
C SER A 134 -16.74 4.37 19.66
N PRO A 135 -17.35 5.54 19.92
CA PRO A 135 -18.45 6.08 19.10
C PRO A 135 -18.04 6.48 17.67
N ASP A 136 -16.74 6.50 17.37
CA ASP A 136 -16.16 6.64 16.04
C ASP A 136 -16.05 5.31 15.27
N THR A 137 -16.55 4.20 15.82
CA THR A 137 -16.54 2.89 15.15
C THR A 137 -17.71 2.79 14.17
N LEU A 138 -17.40 2.67 12.88
CA LEU A 138 -18.41 2.47 11.83
C LEU A 138 -18.95 1.03 11.84
N SER A 139 -20.27 0.88 11.74
CA SER A 139 -20.91 -0.43 11.54
C SER A 139 -20.62 -1.00 10.14
N ILE A 140 -20.86 -2.30 9.94
CA ILE A 140 -20.58 -2.98 8.66
C ILE A 140 -21.34 -2.31 7.49
N SER A 141 -22.57 -1.87 7.70
CA SER A 141 -23.36 -1.20 6.65
C SER A 141 -22.80 0.18 6.33
N GLN A 142 -22.35 0.93 7.35
CA GLN A 142 -21.72 2.23 7.18
C GLN A 142 -20.37 2.12 6.48
N GLN A 143 -19.55 1.12 6.84
CA GLN A 143 -18.29 0.82 6.16
C GLN A 143 -18.52 0.51 4.67
N LYS A 144 -19.55 -0.27 4.33
CA LYS A 144 -19.91 -0.54 2.93
C LYS A 144 -20.27 0.74 2.18
N THR A 145 -21.08 1.63 2.79
CA THR A 145 -21.38 2.94 2.21
C THR A 145 -20.10 3.74 1.95
N VAL A 146 -19.23 3.87 2.95
CA VAL A 146 -17.96 4.61 2.82
C VAL A 146 -17.06 3.98 1.75
N GLN A 147 -16.94 2.66 1.70
CA GLN A 147 -16.18 1.95 0.66
C GLN A 147 -16.73 2.25 -0.74
N SER A 148 -18.04 2.27 -0.93
CA SER A 148 -18.66 2.63 -2.21
C SER A 148 -18.35 4.08 -2.59
N VAL A 149 -18.44 5.03 -1.64
CA VAL A 149 -18.07 6.44 -1.88
C VAL A 149 -16.60 6.53 -2.29
N LEU A 150 -15.69 5.89 -1.54
CA LEU A 150 -14.27 5.88 -1.83
C LEU A 150 -13.98 5.31 -3.22
N GLN A 151 -14.69 4.26 -3.63
CA GLN A 151 -14.58 3.71 -4.98
C GLN A 151 -14.94 4.76 -6.04
N PHE A 152 -16.04 5.50 -5.87
CA PHE A 152 -16.40 6.59 -6.80
C PHE A 152 -15.36 7.72 -6.78
N VAL A 153 -14.94 8.17 -5.60
CA VAL A 153 -13.93 9.22 -5.44
C VAL A 153 -12.61 8.85 -6.12
N VAL A 154 -12.14 7.61 -6.00
CA VAL A 154 -10.91 7.17 -6.65
C VAL A 154 -11.11 6.99 -8.16
N THR A 155 -12.27 6.49 -8.57
CA THR A 155 -12.61 6.24 -9.97
C THR A 155 -12.87 7.52 -10.76
N LEU A 156 -13.35 8.60 -10.13
CA LEU A 156 -13.65 9.89 -10.77
C LEU A 156 -12.63 10.99 -10.42
N GLY A 157 -12.00 10.90 -9.24
CA GLY A 157 -11.11 11.92 -8.67
C GLY A 157 -9.61 11.64 -8.81
N VAL A 158 -9.22 10.39 -9.06
CA VAL A 158 -7.80 9.99 -9.17
C VAL A 158 -7.50 9.37 -10.52
N CYS A 159 -8.12 8.23 -10.81
CA CYS A 159 -7.76 7.39 -11.96
C CYS A 159 -7.87 8.10 -13.33
N PRO A 160 -8.89 8.95 -13.61
CA PRO A 160 -9.01 9.62 -14.91
C PRO A 160 -7.89 10.62 -15.19
N TYR A 161 -7.24 11.13 -14.13
CA TYR A 161 -6.18 12.14 -14.21
C TYR A 161 -4.78 11.55 -14.17
N LEU A 162 -4.65 10.21 -14.09
CA LEU A 162 -3.37 9.54 -14.21
C LEU A 162 -2.93 9.47 -15.67
N MET A 163 -1.65 9.73 -15.92
CA MET A 163 -1.06 9.60 -17.24
C MET A 163 -1.09 8.15 -17.73
N PRO A 164 -1.14 7.91 -19.06
CA PRO A 164 -1.06 6.57 -19.61
C PRO A 164 0.16 5.79 -19.09
N GLY A 165 -0.09 4.60 -18.54
CA GLY A 165 0.94 3.74 -17.95
C GLY A 165 1.27 4.04 -16.48
N VAL A 166 0.66 5.06 -15.86
CA VAL A 166 0.73 5.33 -14.42
C VAL A 166 -0.50 4.71 -13.75
N GLY A 167 -0.30 3.69 -12.91
CA GLY A 167 -1.40 2.93 -12.32
C GLY A 167 -2.09 1.97 -13.31
N VAL A 168 -3.11 1.25 -12.85
CA VAL A 168 -3.91 0.36 -13.70
C VAL A 168 -5.06 1.16 -14.33
N PRO A 169 -5.18 1.23 -15.67
CA PRO A 169 -6.29 1.96 -16.31
C PRO A 169 -7.66 1.44 -15.88
N LEU A 170 -8.65 2.32 -15.71
CA LEU A 170 -10.02 1.96 -15.27
C LEU A 170 -10.66 0.89 -16.17
N ARG A 171 -10.48 1.01 -17.49
CA ARG A 171 -10.95 0.03 -18.49
C ARG A 171 -10.44 -1.40 -18.27
N CYS A 172 -9.34 -1.56 -17.54
CA CYS A 172 -8.76 -2.86 -17.22
C CYS A 172 -9.25 -3.42 -15.89
N ARG A 173 -10.03 -2.65 -15.12
CA ARG A 173 -10.51 -3.02 -13.78
C ARG A 173 -11.96 -3.48 -13.79
N THR A 174 -12.81 -2.77 -14.52
CA THR A 174 -14.24 -3.07 -14.60
C THR A 174 -14.79 -2.66 -15.96
N GLU A 175 -15.87 -3.30 -16.41
CA GLU A 175 -16.62 -2.89 -17.61
C GLU A 175 -17.18 -1.46 -17.47
N PHE A 176 -17.47 -1.04 -16.23
CA PHE A 176 -17.86 0.32 -15.88
C PHE A 176 -16.73 1.34 -16.07
N GLY A 177 -15.47 0.92 -15.99
CA GLY A 177 -14.31 1.80 -16.09
C GLY A 177 -14.12 2.45 -17.46
N ALA A 178 -14.59 1.81 -18.54
CA ALA A 178 -14.60 2.42 -19.87
C ALA A 178 -15.62 3.56 -19.96
N VAL A 179 -16.83 3.35 -19.41
CA VAL A 179 -17.89 4.37 -19.37
C VAL A 179 -17.41 5.61 -18.62
N VAL A 180 -16.74 5.44 -17.47
CA VAL A 180 -16.21 6.56 -16.68
C VAL A 180 -15.17 7.36 -17.45
N GLN A 181 -14.25 6.69 -18.15
CA GLN A 181 -13.19 7.38 -18.90
C GLN A 181 -13.76 8.31 -19.98
N ASP A 182 -14.89 7.93 -20.58
CA ASP A 182 -15.57 8.76 -21.58
C ASP A 182 -16.35 9.93 -20.96
N VAL A 183 -16.72 9.84 -19.69
CA VAL A 183 -17.61 10.82 -19.04
C VAL A 183 -16.84 12.05 -18.51
N VAL A 184 -15.62 11.86 -18.03
CA VAL A 184 -14.83 12.91 -17.36
C VAL A 184 -14.35 13.96 -18.35
N CYS A 185 -14.54 15.24 -18.02
CA CYS A 185 -14.08 16.35 -18.86
C CYS A 185 -12.73 16.88 -18.35
N LEU A 186 -11.65 16.45 -19.02
CA LEU A 186 -10.28 16.84 -18.66
C LEU A 186 -9.97 18.31 -18.96
N ASP A 187 -10.67 18.92 -19.92
CA ASP A 187 -10.44 20.30 -20.37
C ASP A 187 -11.19 21.35 -19.54
N ALA A 188 -12.17 20.92 -18.73
CA ALA A 188 -12.92 21.83 -17.87
C ALA A 188 -12.05 22.30 -16.69
N ALA A 189 -12.08 23.58 -16.36
CA ALA A 189 -11.49 24.08 -15.11
C ALA A 189 -12.14 23.38 -13.90
N PRO A 190 -11.40 23.02 -12.84
CA PRO A 190 -9.94 23.19 -12.65
C PRO A 190 -9.12 22.18 -13.46
N ASP A 191 -7.86 22.51 -13.74
CA ASP A 191 -6.93 21.62 -14.45
C ASP A 191 -6.85 20.21 -13.83
N ALA A 192 -6.70 19.19 -14.67
CA ALA A 192 -6.61 17.79 -14.29
C ALA A 192 -5.57 17.53 -13.18
N THR A 193 -4.42 18.21 -13.23
CA THR A 193 -3.35 18.08 -12.24
C THR A 193 -3.78 18.67 -10.89
N ARG A 194 -4.47 19.82 -10.87
CA ARG A 194 -5.08 20.36 -9.64
C ARG A 194 -6.10 19.41 -9.05
N ARG A 195 -6.96 18.81 -9.89
CA ARG A 195 -7.99 17.84 -9.45
C ARG A 195 -7.37 16.59 -8.83
N LEU A 196 -6.30 16.07 -9.44
CA LEU A 196 -5.54 14.93 -8.91
C LEU A 196 -4.89 15.29 -7.56
N TYR A 197 -4.20 16.42 -7.48
CA TYR A 197 -3.55 16.89 -6.26
C TYR A 197 -4.56 17.07 -5.13
N ALA A 198 -5.66 17.74 -5.42
CA ALA A 198 -6.80 17.90 -4.54
C ALA A 198 -7.25 16.54 -3.98
N SER A 199 -7.62 15.61 -4.86
CA SER A 199 -8.15 14.31 -4.48
C SER A 199 -7.18 13.50 -3.62
N CYS A 200 -5.90 13.42 -4.02
CA CYS A 200 -4.87 12.75 -3.22
C CYS A 200 -4.72 13.41 -1.84
N ARG A 201 -4.64 14.74 -1.77
CA ARG A 201 -4.47 15.47 -0.50
C ARG A 201 -5.61 15.22 0.47
N VAL A 202 -6.86 15.26 -0.01
CA VAL A 202 -8.02 15.04 0.86
C VAL A 202 -8.19 13.58 1.24
N LEU A 203 -7.93 12.62 0.35
CA LEU A 203 -7.90 11.21 0.73
C LEU A 203 -6.86 10.93 1.83
N LEU A 204 -5.67 11.54 1.73
CA LEU A 204 -4.66 11.45 2.78
C LEU A 204 -5.10 12.13 4.09
N ASN A 205 -5.76 13.27 4.01
CA ASN A 205 -6.31 13.96 5.18
C ASN A 205 -7.36 13.07 5.87
N VAL A 206 -8.30 12.50 5.13
CA VAL A 206 -9.32 11.55 5.63
C VAL A 206 -8.65 10.32 6.26
N ALA A 207 -7.58 9.82 5.65
CA ALA A 207 -6.84 8.65 6.12
C ALA A 207 -6.10 8.85 7.46
N GLN A 208 -5.97 10.09 7.96
CA GLN A 208 -5.43 10.34 9.29
C GLN A 208 -6.28 9.74 10.41
N HIS A 209 -7.57 9.50 10.17
CA HIS A 209 -8.43 8.77 11.10
C HIS A 209 -8.27 7.26 10.88
N ALA A 210 -7.86 6.49 11.90
CA ALA A 210 -7.50 5.08 11.75
C ALA A 210 -8.57 4.20 11.06
N ALA A 211 -9.85 4.34 11.46
CA ALA A 211 -10.95 3.60 10.86
C ALA A 211 -11.13 3.92 9.35
N LEU A 212 -10.99 5.19 8.95
CA LEU A 212 -11.14 5.59 7.54
C LEU A 212 -9.86 5.28 6.74
N GLY A 213 -8.69 5.47 7.35
CA GLY A 213 -7.39 5.13 6.75
C GLY A 213 -7.29 3.66 6.39
N SER A 214 -7.79 2.75 7.25
CA SER A 214 -7.84 1.32 6.91
C SER A 214 -8.72 1.04 5.69
N LEU A 215 -9.91 1.67 5.59
CA LEU A 215 -10.79 1.52 4.43
C LEU A 215 -10.16 2.07 3.14
N ILE A 216 -9.42 3.17 3.24
CA ILE A 216 -8.73 3.79 2.10
C ILE A 216 -7.56 2.92 1.65
N PHE A 217 -6.62 2.60 2.55
CA PHE A 217 -5.37 1.95 2.17
C PHE A 217 -5.53 0.48 1.81
N CYS A 218 -6.51 -0.23 2.37
CA CYS A 218 -6.75 -1.64 2.01
C CYS A 218 -7.13 -1.85 0.54
N ARG A 219 -7.74 -0.86 -0.13
CA ARG A 219 -8.25 -1.01 -1.51
C ARG A 219 -7.72 0.02 -2.49
N HIS A 220 -7.37 1.22 -2.03
CA HIS A 220 -7.07 2.36 -2.89
C HIS A 220 -5.64 2.86 -2.73
N PHE A 221 -4.82 2.19 -1.92
CA PHE A 221 -3.42 2.58 -1.72
C PHE A 221 -2.65 2.64 -3.06
N GLY A 222 -2.79 1.65 -3.94
CA GLY A 222 -2.10 1.63 -5.23
C GLY A 222 -2.43 2.83 -6.13
N ASP A 223 -3.69 3.28 -6.11
CA ASP A 223 -4.15 4.45 -6.86
C ASP A 223 -3.62 5.76 -6.31
N ILE A 224 -3.65 5.90 -4.99
CA ILE A 224 -3.14 7.07 -4.29
C ILE A 224 -1.61 7.15 -4.49
N ALA A 225 -0.91 6.02 -4.37
CA ALA A 225 0.54 5.95 -4.63
C ALA A 225 0.87 6.33 -6.08
N ALA A 226 0.09 5.87 -7.06
CA ALA A 226 0.24 6.26 -8.47
C ALA A 226 0.09 7.77 -8.66
N GLY A 227 -0.94 8.36 -8.04
CA GLY A 227 -1.20 9.80 -8.04
C GLY A 227 -0.04 10.59 -7.42
N LEU A 228 0.42 10.20 -6.24
CA LEU A 228 1.53 10.87 -5.56
C LEU A 228 2.87 10.74 -6.31
N CYS A 229 3.13 9.58 -6.93
CA CYS A 229 4.27 9.39 -7.83
C CYS A 229 4.22 10.38 -9.00
N GLN A 230 3.07 10.52 -9.66
CA GLN A 230 2.88 11.48 -10.74
C GLN A 230 3.04 12.92 -10.27
N LEU A 231 2.40 13.30 -9.17
CA LEU A 231 2.43 14.67 -8.65
C LEU A 231 3.84 15.08 -8.18
N GLY A 232 4.58 14.18 -7.54
CA GLY A 232 5.87 14.49 -6.94
C GLY A 232 7.08 14.35 -7.88
N PHE A 233 6.98 13.50 -8.91
CA PHE A 233 8.15 13.05 -9.69
C PHE A 233 7.93 13.01 -11.21
N CYS A 234 6.73 13.29 -11.72
CA CYS A 234 6.55 13.40 -13.16
C CYS A 234 7.43 14.53 -13.69
N PRO A 235 8.27 14.28 -14.73
CA PRO A 235 9.07 15.33 -15.32
C PRO A 235 8.15 16.34 -16.02
N THR A 236 8.18 17.59 -15.58
CA THR A 236 7.51 18.69 -16.29
C THR A 236 8.11 18.78 -17.69
N LYS A 237 7.29 18.70 -18.74
CA LYS A 237 7.78 18.95 -20.10
C LYS A 237 8.39 20.36 -20.11
N ARG A 238 9.55 20.50 -20.76
CA ARG A 238 10.36 21.73 -20.79
C ARG A 238 9.51 23.00 -20.84
N LYS A 239 9.84 23.92 -19.93
CA LYS A 239 9.47 25.34 -19.84
C LYS A 239 8.29 25.73 -20.74
N PRO A 240 7.08 25.87 -20.18
CA PRO A 240 6.03 26.55 -20.92
C PRO A 240 6.52 27.97 -21.24
N LEU A 241 6.25 28.43 -22.46
CA LEU A 241 6.61 29.79 -22.89
C LEU A 241 5.90 30.87 -22.04
N ASN A 242 4.89 30.47 -21.25
CA ASN A 242 4.14 31.31 -20.33
C ASN A 242 4.27 30.79 -18.90
N SER A 243 4.66 31.67 -17.98
CA SER A 243 4.89 31.39 -16.55
C SER A 243 3.66 30.92 -15.77
N GLU A 244 2.49 30.82 -16.42
CA GLU A 244 1.20 30.45 -15.82
C GLU A 244 0.85 28.96 -15.94
N GLU A 245 1.66 28.17 -16.67
CA GLU A 245 1.37 26.76 -16.98
C GLU A 245 1.97 25.74 -15.98
N GLU A 246 2.76 26.17 -14.99
CA GLU A 246 3.06 25.29 -13.85
C GLU A 246 1.87 25.26 -12.89
N VAL A 247 0.93 24.37 -13.22
CA VAL A 247 -0.30 24.16 -12.47
C VAL A 247 -0.04 23.71 -11.03
N ILE A 248 1.13 23.14 -10.70
CA ILE A 248 1.50 22.74 -9.32
C ILE A 248 2.85 23.34 -8.97
N THR A 249 2.96 23.92 -7.78
CA THR A 249 4.21 24.55 -7.31
C THR A 249 5.23 23.50 -6.84
N GLU A 250 6.50 23.86 -6.76
CA GLU A 250 7.54 22.92 -6.29
C GLU A 250 7.33 22.53 -4.81
N GLU A 251 6.76 23.41 -3.99
CA GLU A 251 6.37 23.10 -2.62
C GLU A 251 5.31 22.00 -2.58
N GLU A 252 4.29 22.08 -3.44
CA GLU A 252 3.24 21.06 -3.55
C GLU A 252 3.79 19.73 -4.08
N ARG A 253 4.77 19.78 -5.00
CA ARG A 253 5.51 18.58 -5.42
C ARG A 253 6.28 17.99 -4.24
N ALA A 254 6.98 18.81 -3.45
CA ALA A 254 7.72 18.37 -2.27
C ALA A 254 6.80 17.74 -1.21
N VAL A 255 5.63 18.33 -0.96
CA VAL A 255 4.59 17.78 -0.10
C VAL A 255 4.12 16.41 -0.62
N SER A 256 3.91 16.28 -1.94
CA SER A 256 3.51 15.01 -2.56
C SER A 256 4.59 13.93 -2.42
N ARG A 257 5.87 14.30 -2.58
CA ARG A 257 7.01 13.38 -2.38
C ARG A 257 7.11 12.91 -0.93
N LYS A 258 6.92 13.83 0.03
CA LYS A 258 6.92 13.50 1.46
C LYS A 258 5.74 12.57 1.79
N ALA A 259 4.54 12.94 1.35
CA ALA A 259 3.34 12.14 1.56
C ALA A 259 3.47 10.72 1.01
N LEU A 260 4.08 10.54 -0.17
CA LEU A 260 4.34 9.20 -0.72
C LEU A 260 5.19 8.35 0.23
N ARG A 261 6.27 8.92 0.77
CA ARG A 261 7.16 8.22 1.72
C ARG A 261 6.44 7.90 3.01
N ASP A 262 5.74 8.87 3.59
CA ASP A 262 5.01 8.72 4.85
C ASP A 262 3.97 7.59 4.74
N VAL A 263 3.20 7.53 3.64
CA VAL A 263 2.22 6.45 3.45
C VAL A 263 2.90 5.10 3.23
N LEU A 264 3.96 5.04 2.44
CA LEU A 264 4.73 3.80 2.22
C LEU A 264 5.28 3.24 3.54
N ASP A 265 5.62 4.10 4.49
CA ASP A 265 6.15 3.71 5.80
C ASP A 265 5.03 3.27 6.77
N GLN A 266 3.83 3.84 6.63
CA GLN A 266 2.67 3.52 7.48
C GLN A 266 1.96 2.21 7.09
N VAL A 267 1.91 1.88 5.79
CA VAL A 267 1.18 0.69 5.33
C VAL A 267 1.96 -0.60 5.56
N TYR A 268 1.23 -1.72 5.62
CA TYR A 268 1.80 -3.06 5.69
C TYR A 268 2.85 -3.25 4.59
N GLN A 269 4.10 -3.54 4.98
CA GLN A 269 5.23 -3.43 4.06
C GLN A 269 5.10 -4.33 2.81
N PRO A 270 4.60 -5.58 2.92
CA PRO A 270 4.30 -6.45 1.77
C PRO A 270 3.27 -5.86 0.80
N LEU A 271 2.23 -5.19 1.31
CA LEU A 271 1.24 -4.51 0.47
C LEU A 271 1.92 -3.41 -0.36
N ALA A 272 2.79 -2.60 0.25
CA ALA A 272 3.47 -1.55 -0.47
C ALA A 272 4.52 -2.05 -1.47
N VAL A 273 5.24 -3.13 -1.16
CA VAL A 273 6.09 -3.81 -2.15
C VAL A 273 5.24 -4.28 -3.34
N ARG A 274 4.12 -4.92 -3.07
CA ARG A 274 3.22 -5.44 -4.10
C ARG A 274 2.72 -4.32 -5.04
N GLU A 275 2.21 -3.23 -4.49
CA GLU A 275 1.73 -2.11 -5.31
C GLU A 275 2.86 -1.41 -6.06
N LEU A 276 4.05 -1.25 -5.46
CA LEU A 276 5.21 -0.69 -6.17
C LEU A 276 5.67 -1.56 -7.34
N LEU A 277 5.62 -2.90 -7.19
CA LEU A 277 5.88 -3.84 -8.28
C LEU A 277 4.83 -3.72 -9.39
N PHE A 278 3.55 -3.56 -9.03
CA PHE A 278 2.48 -3.31 -10.00
C PHE A 278 2.70 -1.99 -10.76
N LEU A 279 3.06 -0.91 -10.07
CA LEU A 279 3.33 0.40 -10.67
C LEU A 279 4.59 0.42 -11.54
N GLN A 280 5.61 -0.35 -11.18
CA GLN A 280 6.81 -0.51 -12.00
C GLN A 280 6.48 -1.15 -13.37
N GLY A 281 5.38 -1.90 -13.48
CA GLY A 281 5.00 -2.60 -14.69
C GLY A 281 5.97 -3.75 -14.96
N GLY A 282 5.48 -4.98 -14.82
CA GLY A 282 6.29 -6.19 -15.03
C GLY A 282 6.97 -6.25 -16.40
N PRO A 283 7.86 -7.24 -16.61
CA PRO A 283 8.58 -7.39 -17.87
C PRO A 283 7.62 -7.36 -19.06
N PRO A 284 8.01 -6.75 -20.20
CA PRO A 284 7.15 -6.64 -21.36
C PRO A 284 6.72 -8.06 -21.78
N GLN A 285 5.43 -8.37 -21.60
CA GLN A 285 4.90 -9.61 -22.14
C GLN A 285 4.81 -9.44 -23.64
N SER A 286 5.58 -10.24 -24.38
CA SER A 286 5.43 -10.40 -25.82
C SER A 286 4.14 -11.16 -26.09
N SER A 287 3.00 -10.46 -26.05
CA SER A 287 1.73 -11.05 -26.47
C SER A 287 1.63 -10.95 -27.99
N THR A 288 1.78 -12.08 -28.68
CA THR A 288 1.48 -12.29 -30.09
C THR A 288 -0.02 -12.38 -30.39
N ASP A 289 -0.90 -11.95 -29.48
CA ASP A 289 -2.34 -12.12 -29.60
C ASP A 289 -3.07 -10.80 -29.85
N MET A 290 -3.73 -10.72 -31.01
CA MET A 290 -4.21 -9.49 -31.65
C MET A 290 -5.51 -8.92 -31.04
N LYS A 291 -5.92 -9.38 -29.84
CA LYS A 291 -7.23 -9.04 -29.23
C LYS A 291 -7.18 -8.56 -27.77
N THR A 292 -6.00 -8.50 -27.15
CA THR A 292 -5.88 -7.97 -25.77
C THR A 292 -5.44 -6.50 -25.83
N PRO A 293 -6.11 -5.56 -25.16
CA PRO A 293 -5.73 -4.15 -25.22
C PRO A 293 -4.29 -3.97 -24.73
N VAL A 294 -3.48 -3.31 -25.56
CA VAL A 294 -2.07 -3.00 -25.30
C VAL A 294 -1.94 -2.40 -23.89
N ARG A 295 -1.35 -3.15 -22.96
CA ARG A 295 -0.94 -2.59 -21.66
C ARG A 295 0.15 -1.57 -21.95
N CYS A 296 -0.19 -0.29 -21.82
CA CYS A 296 0.80 0.79 -21.90
C CYS A 296 1.86 0.52 -20.82
N ARG A 297 3.09 0.29 -21.24
CA ARG A 297 4.22 0.06 -20.33
C ARG A 297 4.40 1.28 -19.43
N ALA A 298 4.71 1.04 -18.15
CA ALA A 298 4.97 2.12 -17.20
C ALA A 298 6.10 3.05 -17.72
N PRO A 299 5.94 4.39 -17.61
CA PRO A 299 6.93 5.36 -18.04
C PRO A 299 8.31 5.11 -17.40
N ALA A 300 9.39 5.42 -18.12
CA ALA A 300 10.75 5.16 -17.63
C ALA A 300 11.10 5.90 -16.32
N TRP A 301 10.51 7.09 -16.08
CA TRP A 301 10.68 7.81 -14.81
C TRP A 301 10.02 7.05 -13.66
N LEU A 302 8.80 6.53 -13.85
CA LEU A 302 8.07 5.78 -12.83
C LEU A 302 8.76 4.47 -12.52
N ARG A 303 9.24 3.75 -13.55
CA ARG A 303 9.97 2.49 -13.36
C ARG A 303 11.24 2.65 -12.51
N ARG A 304 11.95 3.76 -12.72
CA ARG A 304 13.15 4.10 -11.94
C ARG A 304 12.79 4.46 -10.50
N LEU A 305 11.76 5.28 -10.31
CA LEU A 305 11.26 5.66 -8.99
C LEU A 305 10.80 4.44 -8.19
N CYS A 306 9.93 3.59 -8.75
CA CYS A 306 9.48 2.38 -8.08
C CYS A 306 10.66 1.44 -7.77
N GLY A 307 11.63 1.33 -8.67
CA GLY A 307 12.85 0.55 -8.42
C GLY A 307 13.68 1.10 -7.25
N GLN A 308 13.82 2.42 -7.13
CA GLN A 308 14.47 3.07 -5.99
C GLN A 308 13.71 2.78 -4.68
N LEU A 309 12.40 3.04 -4.65
CA LEU A 309 11.56 2.81 -3.46
C LEU A 309 11.53 1.34 -3.04
N LEU A 310 11.52 0.39 -4.00
CA LEU A 310 11.61 -1.04 -3.72
C LEU A 310 12.98 -1.41 -3.12
N SER A 311 14.07 -0.84 -3.65
CA SER A 311 15.41 -1.08 -3.13
C SER A 311 15.56 -0.54 -1.70
N GLU A 312 15.09 0.70 -1.44
CA GLU A 312 15.07 1.29 -0.10
C GLU A 312 14.35 0.39 0.92
N ARG A 313 13.23 -0.23 0.51
CA ARG A 313 12.44 -1.10 1.38
C ARG A 313 13.08 -2.47 1.59
N LEU A 314 13.70 -3.02 0.55
CA LEU A 314 14.42 -4.29 0.62
C LEU A 314 15.59 -4.20 1.62
N MET A 315 16.26 -3.05 1.67
CA MET A 315 17.41 -2.80 2.54
C MET A 315 17.05 -2.54 4.01
N ARG A 316 15.77 -2.33 4.35
CA ARG A 316 15.34 -2.15 5.74
C ARG A 316 15.39 -3.47 6.52
N PRO A 317 15.41 -3.42 7.86
CA PRO A 317 15.20 -4.62 8.68
C PRO A 317 13.91 -5.33 8.30
N SER A 318 13.96 -6.65 8.15
CA SER A 318 12.86 -7.49 7.65
C SER A 318 12.34 -7.11 6.24
N GLY A 319 13.11 -6.33 5.47
CA GLY A 319 12.79 -5.93 4.11
C GLY A 319 12.74 -7.12 3.15
N VAL A 320 13.65 -8.08 3.29
CA VAL A 320 13.63 -9.33 2.50
C VAL A 320 12.34 -10.10 2.74
N GLN A 321 11.95 -10.26 4.01
CA GLN A 321 10.68 -10.92 4.37
C GLN A 321 9.48 -10.17 3.76
N ALA A 322 9.51 -8.83 3.80
CA ALA A 322 8.44 -8.02 3.22
C ALA A 322 8.31 -8.21 1.70
N VAL A 323 9.44 -8.34 0.99
CA VAL A 323 9.46 -8.60 -0.45
C VAL A 323 8.96 -10.01 -0.78
N VAL A 324 9.42 -11.02 -0.03
CA VAL A 324 8.97 -12.40 -0.17
C VAL A 324 7.45 -12.49 0.02
N ARG A 325 6.92 -11.90 1.10
CA ARG A 325 5.47 -11.82 1.35
C ARG A 325 4.74 -11.06 0.25
N GLY A 326 5.24 -9.90 -0.16
CA GLY A 326 4.55 -9.06 -1.16
C GLY A 326 4.35 -9.76 -2.51
N ILE A 327 5.33 -10.59 -2.92
CA ILE A 327 5.28 -11.34 -4.18
C ILE A 327 4.47 -12.63 -4.05
N LEU A 328 4.55 -13.32 -2.89
CA LEU A 328 3.83 -14.59 -2.67
C LEU A 328 2.35 -14.37 -2.28
N GLU A 329 2.06 -13.44 -1.37
CA GLU A 329 0.70 -13.12 -0.89
C GLU A 329 -0.14 -12.38 -1.97
N GLY A 330 0.51 -11.75 -2.96
CA GLY A 330 -0.14 -10.98 -4.02
C GLY A 330 -0.86 -11.80 -5.09
N ALA A 331 -0.68 -13.12 -5.11
CA ALA A 331 -1.32 -14.02 -6.06
C ALA A 331 -2.62 -14.59 -5.48
N GLY A 332 -3.68 -13.79 -5.44
CA GLY A 332 -5.06 -14.28 -5.32
C GLY A 332 -5.33 -15.20 -4.11
N ALA A 333 -5.10 -14.72 -2.90
CA ALA A 333 -5.71 -15.32 -1.71
C ALA A 333 -7.22 -14.98 -1.70
N GLY A 334 -8.00 -15.76 -2.45
CA GLY A 334 -9.46 -15.64 -2.49
C GLY A 334 -10.09 -16.49 -3.59
N ALA A 335 -10.48 -17.72 -3.24
CA ALA A 335 -11.49 -18.54 -3.92
C ALA A 335 -11.17 -19.06 -5.34
N ALA A 336 -10.33 -20.08 -5.44
CA ALA A 336 -10.60 -21.27 -6.26
C ALA A 336 -9.59 -22.37 -5.89
N GLY A 337 -10.08 -23.48 -5.34
CA GLY A 337 -9.29 -24.69 -5.11
C GLY A 337 -8.84 -25.30 -6.44
N GLY A 338 -7.72 -24.82 -6.98
CA GLY A 338 -6.99 -25.48 -8.06
C GLY A 338 -5.99 -26.47 -7.46
N SER A 339 -6.00 -27.71 -7.94
CA SER A 339 -5.20 -28.83 -7.41
C SER A 339 -3.71 -28.53 -7.26
N ASP A 340 -3.13 -29.08 -6.18
CA ASP A 340 -1.78 -28.94 -5.59
C ASP A 340 -0.53 -29.11 -6.50
N ALA A 341 -0.66 -29.16 -7.83
CA ALA A 341 0.49 -29.24 -8.73
C ALA A 341 0.77 -27.91 -9.44
N GLU A 342 -0.26 -27.22 -9.93
CA GLU A 342 -0.10 -26.01 -10.73
C GLU A 342 0.09 -24.75 -9.87
N ALA A 343 -0.59 -24.69 -8.72
CA ALA A 343 -0.37 -23.66 -7.70
C ALA A 343 1.06 -23.76 -7.13
N THR A 344 1.51 -24.96 -6.82
CA THR A 344 2.88 -25.23 -6.35
C THR A 344 3.92 -25.01 -7.47
N ALA A 345 3.54 -25.27 -8.74
CA ALA A 345 4.34 -24.93 -9.92
C ALA A 345 4.52 -23.40 -10.10
N ALA A 346 3.46 -22.63 -9.86
CA ALA A 346 3.50 -21.19 -9.92
C ALA A 346 4.32 -20.61 -8.75
N ASP A 347 4.18 -21.18 -7.57
CA ASP A 347 4.87 -20.71 -6.36
C ASP A 347 6.38 -20.94 -6.41
N TRP A 348 6.86 -22.04 -7.01
CA TRP A 348 8.30 -22.20 -7.17
C TRP A 348 8.92 -21.22 -8.14
N LYS A 349 8.25 -20.91 -9.26
CA LYS A 349 8.73 -19.93 -10.23
C LYS A 349 8.82 -18.53 -9.59
N LYS A 350 7.87 -18.21 -8.70
CA LYS A 350 7.92 -16.98 -7.89
C LYS A 350 9.11 -17.00 -6.94
N CYS A 351 9.35 -18.10 -6.22
CA CYS A 351 10.50 -18.23 -5.33
C CYS A 351 11.83 -18.05 -6.07
N ASP A 352 11.97 -18.66 -7.25
CA ASP A 352 13.18 -18.53 -8.08
C ASP A 352 13.35 -17.12 -8.64
N LEU A 353 12.26 -16.43 -8.98
CA LEU A 353 12.31 -15.03 -9.38
C LEU A 353 12.76 -14.14 -8.21
N ILE A 354 12.21 -14.35 -7.01
CA ILE A 354 12.62 -13.64 -5.80
C ILE A 354 14.10 -13.88 -5.53
N ALA A 355 14.55 -15.13 -5.60
CA ALA A 355 15.96 -15.48 -5.35
C ALA A 355 16.91 -14.78 -6.34
N LYS A 356 16.52 -14.67 -7.62
CA LYS A 356 17.29 -13.89 -8.60
C LYS A 356 17.30 -12.40 -8.29
N ILE A 357 16.18 -11.84 -7.83
CA ILE A 357 16.12 -10.43 -7.40
C ILE A 357 17.04 -10.21 -6.20
N LEU A 358 17.00 -11.08 -5.18
CA LEU A 358 17.83 -10.95 -3.99
C LEU A 358 19.32 -11.16 -4.29
N ALA A 359 19.65 -12.11 -5.15
CA ALA A 359 21.03 -12.39 -5.56
C ALA A 359 21.62 -11.29 -6.45
N SER A 360 20.79 -10.51 -7.15
CA SER A 360 21.25 -9.42 -8.02
C SER A 360 21.27 -8.08 -7.30
N CYS A 361 22.46 -7.48 -7.21
CA CYS A 361 22.65 -6.16 -6.60
C CYS A 361 21.92 -5.07 -7.42
N PRO A 362 21.02 -4.27 -6.82
CA PRO A 362 20.32 -3.19 -7.52
C PRO A 362 21.30 -2.17 -8.10
N GLN A 363 20.98 -1.64 -9.29
CA GLN A 363 21.79 -0.60 -9.95
C GLN A 363 21.90 0.69 -9.13
N GLN A 364 21.02 0.89 -8.17
CA GLN A 364 20.94 2.06 -7.30
C GLN A 364 21.80 1.92 -6.02
N SER A 365 22.36 0.74 -5.76
CA SER A 365 23.27 0.52 -4.63
C SER A 365 24.63 1.17 -4.91
N LEU A 366 25.23 1.80 -3.89
CA LEU A 366 26.54 2.44 -3.99
C LEU A 366 27.68 1.42 -4.13
N SER A 367 27.56 0.28 -3.44
CA SER A 367 28.48 -0.84 -3.55
C SER A 367 27.74 -2.19 -3.38
N PRO A 368 28.16 -3.25 -4.11
CA PRO A 368 27.70 -4.60 -3.86
C PRO A 368 27.97 -5.08 -2.43
N GLU A 369 29.09 -4.67 -1.85
CA GLU A 369 29.52 -5.07 -0.50
C GLU A 369 28.55 -4.58 0.57
N ASP A 370 28.07 -3.34 0.48
CA ASP A 370 27.11 -2.79 1.44
C ASP A 370 25.73 -3.41 1.26
N TYR A 371 25.33 -3.68 0.01
CA TYR A 371 24.09 -4.39 -0.28
C TYR A 371 24.03 -5.78 0.39
N TYR A 372 25.05 -6.62 0.17
CA TYR A 372 25.05 -7.97 0.74
C TYR A 372 25.29 -7.98 2.26
N ARG A 373 25.98 -6.96 2.80
CA ARG A 373 26.11 -6.81 4.25
C ARG A 373 24.77 -6.71 4.96
N ASP A 374 23.81 -5.98 4.38
CA ASP A 374 22.51 -5.72 5.00
C ASP A 374 21.47 -6.82 4.68
N ILE A 375 21.58 -7.48 3.53
CA ILE A 375 20.60 -8.47 3.08
C ILE A 375 20.95 -9.90 3.50
N CYS A 376 22.23 -10.29 3.51
CA CYS A 376 22.61 -11.66 3.83
C CYS A 376 22.15 -12.12 5.22
N PRO A 377 22.24 -11.31 6.30
CA PRO A 377 21.67 -11.70 7.60
C PRO A 377 20.17 -11.99 7.51
N GLN A 378 19.43 -11.15 6.78
CA GLN A 378 17.98 -11.34 6.59
C GLN A 378 17.65 -12.59 5.78
N ILE A 379 18.51 -12.99 4.83
CA ILE A 379 18.36 -14.25 4.08
C ILE A 379 18.53 -15.45 5.02
N LEU A 380 19.50 -15.39 5.93
CA LEU A 380 19.71 -16.46 6.92
C LEU A 380 18.52 -16.57 7.88
N ASP A 381 17.92 -15.45 8.29
CA ASP A 381 16.72 -15.44 9.12
C ASP A 381 15.52 -16.14 8.47
N LEU A 382 15.48 -16.25 7.13
CA LEU A 382 14.41 -16.96 6.42
C LEU A 382 14.45 -18.49 6.66
N PHE A 383 15.60 -19.07 7.01
CA PHE A 383 15.71 -20.49 7.33
C PHE A 383 14.98 -20.87 8.63
N HIS A 384 14.78 -19.89 9.50
CA HIS A 384 14.19 -20.06 10.83
C HIS A 384 12.77 -19.48 10.93
N PHE A 385 12.13 -19.26 9.78
CA PHE A 385 10.79 -18.69 9.74
C PHE A 385 9.75 -19.64 10.33
N GLN A 386 9.04 -19.20 11.37
CA GLN A 386 8.21 -20.07 12.20
C GLN A 386 6.79 -20.34 11.66
N ASP A 387 6.32 -19.54 10.68
CA ASP A 387 4.96 -19.68 10.14
C ASP A 387 4.83 -20.94 9.29
N LYS A 388 4.11 -21.95 9.80
CA LYS A 388 3.95 -23.28 9.18
C LYS A 388 3.43 -23.25 7.74
N LEU A 389 2.61 -22.24 7.39
CA LEU A 389 2.00 -22.16 6.06
C LEU A 389 2.97 -21.66 5.00
N THR A 390 3.87 -20.75 5.38
CA THR A 390 4.78 -20.06 4.45
C THR A 390 6.25 -20.48 4.62
N ALA A 391 6.60 -21.18 5.70
CA ALA A 391 7.96 -21.59 6.03
C ALA A 391 8.67 -22.31 4.87
N ARG A 392 7.97 -23.20 4.16
CA ARG A 392 8.54 -23.91 2.99
C ARG A 392 8.91 -22.97 1.86
N GLN A 393 8.09 -21.97 1.58
CA GLN A 393 8.35 -20.98 0.52
C GLN A 393 9.52 -20.07 0.92
N PHE A 394 9.58 -19.67 2.18
CA PHE A 394 10.66 -18.83 2.73
C PHE A 394 12.01 -19.56 2.72
N GLN A 395 12.02 -20.80 3.23
CA GLN A 395 13.20 -21.66 3.18
C GLN A 395 13.66 -21.86 1.74
N ARG A 396 12.73 -22.07 0.80
CA ARG A 396 13.05 -22.22 -0.62
C ARG A 396 13.70 -20.97 -1.21
N VAL A 397 13.16 -19.79 -0.93
CA VAL A 397 13.78 -18.53 -1.34
C VAL A 397 15.18 -18.40 -0.74
N ALA A 398 15.34 -18.72 0.55
CA ALA A 398 16.62 -18.67 1.25
C ALA A 398 17.66 -19.56 0.58
N THR A 399 17.36 -20.86 0.41
CA THR A 399 18.26 -21.83 -0.22
C THR A 399 18.58 -21.46 -1.67
N THR A 400 17.57 -21.09 -2.47
CA THR A 400 17.82 -20.72 -3.88
C THR A 400 18.68 -19.45 -3.96
N THR A 401 18.46 -18.46 -3.08
CA THR A 401 19.27 -17.23 -3.03
C THR A 401 20.70 -17.54 -2.60
N PHE A 402 20.86 -18.34 -1.56
CA PHE A 402 22.16 -18.80 -1.06
C PHE A 402 22.98 -19.46 -2.18
N ILE A 403 22.37 -20.40 -2.90
CA ILE A 403 23.01 -21.13 -4.01
C ILE A 403 23.30 -20.20 -5.19
N THR A 404 22.38 -19.30 -5.53
CA THR A 404 22.57 -18.37 -6.66
C THR A 404 23.72 -17.41 -6.37
N MET A 405 23.74 -16.79 -5.19
CA MET A 405 24.79 -15.87 -4.77
C MET A 405 26.15 -16.57 -4.66
N SER A 406 26.16 -17.80 -4.15
CA SER A 406 27.34 -18.68 -4.09
C SER A 406 27.98 -18.90 -5.47
N ARG A 407 27.19 -18.98 -6.54
CA ARG A 407 27.70 -19.16 -7.91
C ARG A 407 28.10 -17.85 -8.58
N GLU A 408 27.30 -16.80 -8.38
CA GLU A 408 27.50 -15.53 -9.07
C GLU A 408 28.56 -14.65 -8.41
N ARG A 409 28.71 -14.72 -7.08
CA ARG A 409 29.63 -13.90 -6.26
C ARG A 409 30.21 -14.70 -5.09
N PRO A 410 31.14 -15.64 -5.36
CA PRO A 410 31.64 -16.58 -4.36
C PRO A 410 32.33 -15.90 -3.17
N GLU A 411 33.12 -14.84 -3.40
CA GLU A 411 33.84 -14.13 -2.34
C GLU A 411 32.90 -13.47 -1.32
N LEU A 412 31.83 -12.82 -1.81
CA LEU A 412 30.84 -12.16 -0.96
C LEU A 412 29.93 -13.16 -0.27
N ALA A 413 29.59 -14.27 -0.96
CA ALA A 413 28.84 -15.38 -0.36
C ALA A 413 29.65 -16.06 0.76
N ALA A 414 30.95 -16.27 0.53
CA ALA A 414 31.86 -16.79 1.55
C ALA A 414 31.88 -15.89 2.79
N LYS A 415 32.00 -14.58 2.59
CA LYS A 415 32.08 -13.59 3.68
C LYS A 415 30.77 -13.42 4.47
N TYR A 416 29.64 -13.27 3.78
CA TYR A 416 28.38 -12.83 4.40
C TYR A 416 27.33 -13.94 4.57
N LEU A 417 27.51 -15.12 3.96
CA LEU A 417 26.61 -16.26 4.14
C LEU A 417 27.32 -17.46 4.79
N LEU A 418 28.40 -17.97 4.18
CA LEU A 418 29.06 -19.19 4.65
C LEU A 418 29.77 -19.00 5.99
N ARG A 419 30.58 -17.95 6.14
CA ARG A 419 31.28 -17.67 7.41
C ARG A 419 30.32 -17.52 8.59
N PRO A 420 29.22 -16.74 8.50
CA PRO A 420 28.23 -16.68 9.59
C PRO A 420 27.59 -18.03 9.91
N VAL A 421 27.21 -18.81 8.90
CA VAL A 421 26.62 -20.15 9.10
C VAL A 421 27.61 -21.10 9.77
N LEU A 422 28.89 -21.07 9.39
CA LEU A 422 29.92 -21.97 9.90
C LEU A 422 30.60 -21.45 11.19
N ALA A 423 30.39 -20.20 11.58
CA ALA A 423 31.08 -19.58 12.72
C ALA A 423 30.98 -20.39 14.02
N PRO A 424 29.83 -20.98 14.40
CA PRO A 424 29.76 -21.86 15.57
C PRO A 424 30.69 -23.08 15.45
N LEU A 425 30.74 -23.74 14.29
CA LEU A 425 31.64 -24.89 14.08
C LEU A 425 33.11 -24.49 14.06
N CYS A 426 33.45 -23.37 13.41
CA CYS A 426 34.84 -22.87 13.40
C CYS A 426 35.33 -22.55 14.82
N ARG A 427 34.50 -21.95 15.68
CA ARG A 427 34.85 -21.72 17.10
C ARG A 427 35.16 -23.02 17.86
N CYS A 428 34.42 -24.09 17.56
CA CYS A 428 34.69 -25.42 18.13
C CYS A 428 35.99 -26.06 17.61
N LEU A 429 36.40 -25.74 16.37
CA LEU A 429 37.62 -26.30 15.76
C LEU A 429 38.88 -25.53 16.19
N SER A 430 38.83 -24.20 16.20
CA SER A 430 39.99 -23.35 16.55
C SER A 430 40.44 -23.52 18.01
N THR A 431 39.61 -24.09 18.88
CA THR A 431 39.95 -24.39 20.27
C THR A 431 40.72 -25.69 20.45
N ALA A 432 40.73 -26.58 19.45
CA ALA A 432 41.63 -27.74 19.43
C ALA A 432 43.12 -27.33 19.25
N GLU A 433 43.38 -26.09 18.85
CA GLU A 433 44.70 -25.53 18.59
C GLU A 433 45.21 -24.58 19.71
N ILE A 434 44.39 -24.29 20.73
CA ILE A 434 44.75 -23.42 21.85
C ILE A 434 45.38 -24.26 22.97
N PRO A 435 46.60 -23.96 23.45
CA PRO A 435 47.19 -24.67 24.58
C PRO A 435 46.32 -24.52 25.84
N GLU A 436 46.15 -25.61 26.60
CA GLU A 436 45.28 -25.74 27.78
C GLU A 436 45.51 -24.67 28.88
N SER A 437 46.59 -23.88 28.79
CA SER A 437 46.94 -22.83 29.75
C SER A 437 46.12 -21.54 29.64
N ASP A 438 45.46 -21.26 28.51
CA ASP A 438 44.78 -19.98 28.26
C ASP A 438 43.24 -20.05 28.36
N VAL A 439 42.65 -21.24 28.54
CA VAL A 439 41.19 -21.42 28.60
C VAL A 439 40.74 -21.54 30.05
N VAL A 440 40.00 -20.54 30.55
CA VAL A 440 39.41 -20.59 31.90
C VAL A 440 38.39 -21.75 31.96
N PRO A 441 38.52 -22.69 32.92
CA PRO A 441 37.56 -23.78 33.09
C PRO A 441 36.13 -23.24 33.26
N GLY A 442 35.18 -23.76 32.47
CA GLY A 442 33.78 -23.31 32.48
C GLY A 442 33.43 -22.24 31.43
N THR A 443 34.36 -21.87 30.55
CA THR A 443 34.07 -20.96 29.44
C THR A 443 33.16 -21.66 28.41
N ILE A 444 31.94 -21.12 28.21
CA ILE A 444 31.01 -21.59 27.17
C ILE A 444 31.48 -21.04 25.82
N LEU A 445 31.99 -21.90 24.95
CA LEU A 445 32.51 -21.53 23.64
C LEU A 445 31.39 -21.29 22.61
N VAL A 446 30.39 -22.17 22.62
CA VAL A 446 29.21 -22.16 21.76
C VAL A 446 28.07 -22.82 22.54
N THR A 447 26.88 -22.23 22.48
CA THR A 447 25.68 -22.81 23.10
C THR A 447 25.09 -23.93 22.23
N GLU A 448 24.34 -24.86 22.84
CA GLU A 448 23.63 -25.92 22.09
C GLU A 448 22.67 -25.34 21.05
N GLU A 449 22.04 -24.20 21.35
CA GLU A 449 21.14 -23.50 20.44
C GLU A 449 21.88 -22.95 19.21
N GLU A 450 23.03 -22.30 19.39
CA GLU A 450 23.86 -21.81 18.27
C GLU A 450 24.37 -22.96 17.38
N LEU A 451 24.77 -24.08 18.00
CA LEU A 451 25.24 -25.25 17.25
C LEU A 451 24.09 -25.95 16.51
N SER A 452 22.93 -26.09 17.14
CA SER A 452 21.74 -26.67 16.52
C SER A 452 21.29 -25.84 15.32
N ARG A 453 21.23 -24.50 15.47
CA ARG A 453 20.92 -23.58 14.36
C ARG A 453 21.94 -23.70 13.22
N CYS A 454 23.23 -23.77 13.53
CA CYS A 454 24.29 -23.96 12.54
C CYS A 454 24.09 -25.24 11.71
N VAL A 455 23.87 -26.38 12.39
CA VAL A 455 23.65 -27.67 11.71
C VAL A 455 22.36 -27.63 10.88
N GLU A 456 21.30 -27.05 11.41
CA GLU A 456 20.05 -26.85 10.67
C GLU A 456 20.24 -26.00 9.41
N ASP A 457 20.98 -24.90 9.48
CA ASP A 457 21.21 -24.00 8.34
C ASP A 457 22.05 -24.67 7.25
N ILE A 458 23.07 -25.43 7.63
CA ILE A 458 23.86 -26.26 6.71
C ILE A 458 22.96 -27.31 6.05
N PHE A 459 22.10 -27.96 6.83
CA PHE A 459 21.17 -28.95 6.28
C PHE A 459 20.17 -28.31 5.32
N LYS A 460 19.48 -27.23 5.72
CA LYS A 460 18.47 -26.54 4.91
C LYS A 460 19.05 -25.93 3.63
N SER A 461 20.29 -25.43 3.67
CA SER A 461 20.99 -24.91 2.49
C SER A 461 21.45 -26.00 1.51
N THR A 462 21.64 -27.24 1.98
CA THR A 462 22.02 -28.40 1.15
C THR A 462 20.84 -29.28 0.73
N ALA A 463 19.70 -29.20 1.41
CA ALA A 463 18.58 -30.16 1.31
C ALA A 463 17.61 -29.94 0.13
N GLN A 464 17.78 -28.94 -0.74
CA GLN A 464 16.83 -28.73 -1.84
C GLN A 464 17.13 -29.65 -3.05
N ARG A 465 16.79 -30.93 -2.90
CA ARG A 465 16.90 -32.00 -3.91
C ARG A 465 15.52 -32.58 -4.23
N GLU A 466 14.67 -31.84 -4.93
CA GLU A 466 13.54 -32.46 -5.65
C GLU A 466 13.41 -31.83 -7.04
N GLY A 467 13.90 -32.55 -8.06
CA GLY A 467 13.74 -32.18 -9.48
C GLY A 467 15.03 -31.76 -10.20
N LYS A 468 15.85 -32.75 -10.59
CA LYS A 468 16.84 -32.71 -11.68
C LYS A 468 17.81 -31.49 -11.75
N ARG A 469 18.89 -31.54 -10.96
CA ARG A 469 20.31 -31.38 -11.37
C ARG A 469 21.16 -31.23 -10.11
N LYS A 470 22.09 -32.16 -9.87
CA LYS A 470 23.15 -32.00 -8.87
C LYS A 470 23.95 -30.76 -9.26
N THR A 471 24.08 -29.80 -8.34
CA THR A 471 25.02 -28.70 -8.53
C THR A 471 26.04 -28.76 -7.41
N SER A 472 27.29 -28.84 -7.83
CA SER A 472 28.54 -29.02 -7.07
C SER A 472 28.93 -27.80 -6.21
N GLY A 473 28.07 -26.77 -6.13
CA GLY A 473 28.50 -25.44 -5.69
C GLY A 473 28.92 -25.34 -4.22
N MET A 474 28.25 -26.03 -3.29
CA MET A 474 28.62 -25.91 -1.87
C MET A 474 29.87 -26.72 -1.52
N ALA A 475 30.08 -27.87 -2.17
CA ALA A 475 31.31 -28.65 -2.01
C ALA A 475 32.54 -27.90 -2.57
N GLU A 476 32.36 -27.21 -3.71
CA GLU A 476 33.38 -26.34 -4.29
C GLU A 476 33.65 -25.09 -3.42
N LEU A 477 32.63 -24.52 -2.77
CA LEU A 477 32.78 -23.38 -1.86
C LEU A 477 33.42 -23.75 -0.51
N ILE A 478 33.08 -24.93 0.05
CA ILE A 478 33.74 -25.44 1.24
C ILE A 478 35.23 -25.73 0.94
N GLN A 479 35.56 -26.19 -0.27
CA GLN A 479 36.96 -26.33 -0.71
C GLN A 479 37.70 -25.00 -0.95
N GLN A 480 37.00 -23.87 -1.07
CA GLN A 480 37.58 -22.54 -1.26
C GLN A 480 37.75 -21.75 0.05
N LEU A 481 37.27 -22.27 1.19
CA LEU A 481 37.56 -21.68 2.49
C LEU A 481 38.98 -22.07 2.92
N PRO A 482 39.84 -21.12 3.33
CA PRO A 482 41.13 -21.46 3.89
C PRO A 482 40.92 -22.05 5.29
N GLY A 483 41.18 -23.36 5.42
CA GLY A 483 41.27 -24.09 6.70
C GLY A 483 39.93 -24.33 7.36
#